data_AF-A0A7X8N8Q0-F1
#
_entry.id   AF-A0A7X8N8Q0-F1
#
_cell.length_a   1.000
_cell.length_b   1.000
_cell.length_c   1.000
_cell.angle_alpha   90.00
_cell.angle_beta   90.00
_cell.angle_gamma   90.00
#
_symmetry.space_group_name_H-M   'P 1'
#
loop_
_entity.id
_entity.type
_entity.pdbx_description
1 polymer ?
#
loop_
_entity_poly.entity_id
_entity_poly.type
_entity_poly.pdbx_seq_one_letter_code
_entity_poly.pdbx_strand_id
1 'polypeptide(L)'
;MNYLKILLFIFLIITSCKIKEKKEKEIGTVNSPKKEFVIAFGSCNNQNLPNNLWKEIKKNNPDVWIWGGDIIYTDTEDMDYMKQNYQKQKNNADYSDFIKNIDVLATWDDHDYGVNDGGAEYSKKAEAQQLFLDFFDIPATDKRRKQEGVYYAKDYTIGNENIKAIILDTRYFRTSLTPDTKTGKRFKPNKYGEGTMLGETQWNWLKDQLKNSKASYNIIVSSIQFLSCEHGFETWGNMPHEVDKLETILKETNAKNTIIISGDRHISEISKKEVEGLSYPLIDFTSSGLTHAYTSYKGEPNKYRVSNVVPKKSFGLLQFDFENNNVIMKIIGENNITYQTYTQRYHK
;
A
#
# COMPACT_ATOMS: atom_id res chain seq x y z
N MET A 1 40.98 -55.74 76.88
CA MET A 1 41.90 -54.74 76.28
C MET A 1 41.05 -53.61 75.70
N ASN A 2 40.95 -52.50 76.46
CA ASN A 2 40.98 -51.10 76.00
C ASN A 2 40.01 -50.53 74.92
N TYR A 3 39.32 -49.45 75.35
CA TYR A 3 38.78 -48.25 74.66
C TYR A 3 37.56 -48.42 73.73
N LEU A 4 36.36 -47.86 73.99
CA LEU A 4 35.90 -46.48 74.30
C LEU A 4 35.90 -45.53 73.08
N LYS A 5 34.71 -44.93 72.85
CA LYS A 5 34.39 -43.65 72.16
C LYS A 5 34.13 -43.72 70.64
N ILE A 6 33.26 -42.92 70.00
CA ILE A 6 32.22 -41.91 70.31
C ILE A 6 31.63 -41.49 68.90
N LEU A 7 30.49 -40.77 68.87
CA LEU A 7 29.99 -39.83 67.83
C LEU A 7 29.43 -40.47 66.54
N LEU A 8 28.35 -40.00 65.89
CA LEU A 8 27.26 -39.06 66.18
C LEU A 8 26.37 -39.05 64.91
N PHE A 9 25.05 -38.96 65.09
CA PHE A 9 24.02 -38.32 64.25
C PHE A 9 24.23 -38.16 62.73
N ILE A 10 23.20 -38.54 61.95
CA ILE A 10 22.22 -37.58 61.39
C ILE A 10 20.95 -38.34 60.98
N PHE A 11 19.84 -37.89 61.53
CA PHE A 11 18.48 -38.34 61.25
C PHE A 11 17.88 -37.32 60.28
N LEU A 12 17.44 -37.74 59.09
CA LEU A 12 16.67 -36.87 58.18
C LEU A 12 15.29 -37.48 57.96
N ILE A 13 14.32 -36.92 58.69
CA ILE A 13 12.89 -37.19 58.52
C ILE A 13 12.41 -36.39 57.31
N ILE A 14 11.98 -37.08 56.27
CA ILE A 14 11.32 -36.48 55.12
C ILE A 14 9.84 -36.30 55.51
N THR A 15 9.45 -35.08 55.82
CA THR A 15 8.03 -34.73 56.02
C THR A 15 7.40 -34.42 54.67
N SER A 16 6.37 -35.19 54.31
CA SER A 16 5.54 -34.97 53.13
C SER A 16 4.52 -33.87 53.43
N CYS A 17 4.72 -32.67 52.89
CA CYS A 17 3.71 -31.62 52.85
C CYS A 17 2.93 -31.70 51.53
N LYS A 18 1.64 -32.04 51.63
CA LYS A 18 0.66 -31.89 50.54
C LYS A 18 0.46 -30.40 50.26
N ILE A 19 0.94 -29.93 49.12
CA ILE A 19 0.63 -28.60 48.59
C ILE A 19 -0.76 -28.67 47.94
N LYS A 20 -1.68 -27.82 48.42
CA LYS A 20 -2.96 -27.55 47.76
C LYS A 20 -2.69 -26.81 46.46
N GLU A 21 -3.00 -27.44 45.33
CA GLU A 21 -3.05 -26.77 44.03
C GLU A 21 -4.10 -25.65 44.06
N LYS A 22 -3.62 -24.42 43.87
CA LYS A 22 -4.45 -23.24 43.66
C LYS A 22 -4.85 -23.29 42.19
N LYS A 23 -6.13 -23.57 41.89
CA LYS A 23 -6.70 -23.40 40.55
C LYS A 23 -6.45 -21.96 40.09
N GLU A 24 -5.52 -21.77 39.17
CA GLU A 24 -5.42 -20.54 38.39
C GLU A 24 -6.73 -20.40 37.61
N LYS A 25 -7.42 -19.28 37.86
CA LYS A 25 -8.48 -18.81 36.97
C LYS A 25 -7.82 -18.52 35.64
N GLU A 26 -8.30 -19.17 34.58
CA GLU A 26 -8.12 -18.70 33.21
C GLU A 26 -8.53 -17.22 33.16
N ILE A 27 -7.53 -16.35 33.05
CA ILE A 27 -7.74 -14.96 32.70
C ILE A 27 -8.06 -15.01 31.21
N GLY A 28 -9.35 -14.97 30.90
CA GLY A 28 -9.82 -14.68 29.56
C GLY A 28 -9.07 -13.46 29.04
N THR A 29 -8.49 -13.59 27.86
CA THR A 29 -7.87 -12.50 27.13
C THR A 29 -8.92 -11.40 26.95
N VAL A 30 -8.87 -10.39 27.82
CA VAL A 30 -9.53 -9.12 27.56
C VAL A 30 -8.82 -8.58 26.33
N ASN A 31 -9.46 -8.70 25.16
CA ASN A 31 -9.08 -7.99 23.96
C ASN A 31 -9.14 -6.50 24.29
N SER A 32 -8.01 -5.92 24.72
CA SER A 32 -7.82 -4.48 24.67
C SER A 32 -8.13 -4.05 23.23
N PRO A 33 -9.01 -3.06 23.01
CA PRO A 33 -9.33 -2.63 21.66
C PRO A 33 -8.03 -2.24 20.96
N LYS A 34 -7.77 -2.84 19.81
CA LYS A 34 -6.60 -2.51 18.99
C LYS A 34 -6.68 -1.02 18.68
N LYS A 35 -5.77 -0.23 19.25
CA LYS A 35 -5.78 1.25 19.16
C LYS A 35 -4.99 1.79 17.98
N GLU A 36 -4.25 0.93 17.30
CA GLU A 36 -3.38 1.28 16.19
C GLU A 36 -3.78 0.43 14.99
N PHE A 37 -3.79 1.03 13.81
CA PHE A 37 -3.99 0.32 12.55
C PHE A 37 -2.76 0.54 11.68
N VAL A 38 -2.24 -0.52 11.05
CA VAL A 38 -1.02 -0.43 10.24
C VAL A 38 -1.31 -0.90 8.81
N ILE A 39 -1.15 0.01 7.85
CA ILE A 39 -1.17 -0.32 6.43
C ILE A 39 0.27 -0.42 5.94
N ALA A 40 0.64 -1.56 5.36
CA ALA A 40 1.85 -1.69 4.56
C ALA A 40 1.49 -1.63 3.08
N PHE A 41 2.33 -1.01 2.26
CA PHE A 41 2.12 -0.96 0.82
C PHE A 41 3.43 -0.91 0.03
N GLY A 42 3.35 -1.25 -1.25
CA GLY A 42 4.46 -1.13 -2.18
C GLY A 42 4.08 -1.53 -3.60
N SER A 43 5.00 -1.26 -4.53
CA SER A 43 4.88 -1.56 -5.95
C SER A 43 6.24 -1.99 -6.53
N CYS A 44 6.25 -2.39 -7.79
CA CYS A 44 7.46 -2.68 -8.57
C CYS A 44 8.20 -3.95 -8.09
N ASN A 45 7.45 -5.05 -8.13
CA ASN A 45 7.87 -6.42 -7.87
C ASN A 45 8.02 -7.20 -9.18
N ASN A 46 9.25 -7.30 -9.68
CA ASN A 46 9.57 -8.22 -10.75
C ASN A 46 9.69 -9.64 -10.18
N GLN A 47 8.71 -10.48 -10.50
CA GLN A 47 8.59 -11.89 -10.10
C GLN A 47 9.80 -12.75 -10.50
N ASN A 48 10.68 -12.26 -11.39
CA ASN A 48 11.92 -12.93 -11.78
C ASN A 48 13.11 -12.56 -10.89
N LEU A 49 12.98 -11.54 -10.05
CA LEU A 49 14.02 -11.10 -9.12
C LEU A 49 13.69 -11.52 -7.68
N PRO A 50 14.71 -11.71 -6.83
CA PRO A 50 14.47 -11.97 -5.41
C PRO A 50 13.85 -10.73 -4.74
N ASN A 51 12.72 -10.94 -4.04
CA ASN A 51 12.12 -9.97 -3.15
C ASN A 51 12.42 -10.33 -1.70
N ASN A 52 13.40 -9.65 -1.10
CA ASN A 52 13.83 -9.88 0.27
C ASN A 52 12.98 -9.11 1.31
N LEU A 53 11.99 -8.33 0.86
CA LEU A 53 11.24 -7.43 1.74
C LEU A 53 10.03 -8.11 2.39
N TRP A 54 9.50 -9.22 1.88
CA TRP A 54 8.34 -9.90 2.47
C TRP A 54 8.51 -10.22 3.96
N LYS A 55 9.69 -10.71 4.33
CA LYS A 55 10.04 -10.99 5.74
C LYS A 55 10.13 -9.71 6.57
N GLU A 56 10.63 -8.63 6.00
CA GLU A 56 10.74 -7.33 6.66
C GLU A 56 9.35 -6.69 6.83
N ILE A 57 8.49 -6.75 5.82
CA ILE A 57 7.09 -6.31 5.90
C ILE A 57 6.37 -7.05 7.03
N LYS A 58 6.52 -8.39 7.10
CA LYS A 58 5.91 -9.21 8.16
C LYS A 58 6.35 -8.82 9.57
N LYS A 59 7.61 -8.39 9.77
CA LYS A 59 8.14 -7.92 11.07
C LYS A 59 7.48 -6.62 11.57
N ASN A 60 6.77 -5.90 10.70
CA ASN A 60 6.04 -4.68 11.06
C ASN A 60 4.57 -4.93 11.41
N ASN A 61 4.14 -6.20 11.44
CA ASN A 61 2.79 -6.62 11.82
C ASN A 61 1.65 -5.81 11.17
N PRO A 62 1.65 -5.62 9.84
CA PRO A 62 0.58 -4.86 9.19
C PRO A 62 -0.78 -5.54 9.31
N ASP A 63 -1.83 -4.74 9.40
CA ASP A 63 -3.23 -5.16 9.32
C ASP A 63 -3.67 -5.44 7.88
N VAL A 64 -3.13 -4.64 6.96
CA VAL A 64 -3.47 -4.65 5.54
C VAL A 64 -2.19 -4.51 4.73
N TRP A 65 -2.06 -5.34 3.70
CA TRP A 65 -1.10 -5.12 2.62
C TRP A 65 -1.81 -4.53 1.41
N ILE A 66 -1.24 -3.49 0.83
CA ILE A 66 -1.75 -2.88 -0.41
C ILE A 66 -0.69 -2.97 -1.51
N TRP A 67 -1.02 -3.67 -2.59
CA TRP A 67 -0.30 -3.57 -3.84
C TRP A 67 -0.66 -2.26 -4.56
N GLY A 68 0.35 -1.41 -4.77
CA GLY A 68 0.23 -0.17 -5.52
C GLY A 68 0.46 -0.34 -7.03
N GLY A 69 0.43 -1.57 -7.55
CA GLY A 69 0.74 -1.89 -8.94
C GLY A 69 2.14 -2.52 -9.14
N ASP A 70 2.43 -2.94 -10.37
CA ASP A 70 3.62 -3.72 -10.75
C ASP A 70 3.87 -4.91 -9.82
N ILE A 71 2.83 -5.71 -9.59
CA ILE A 71 2.86 -7.00 -8.93
C ILE A 71 3.72 -8.02 -9.72
N ILE A 72 3.66 -7.95 -11.05
CA ILE A 72 4.42 -8.75 -12.02
C ILE A 72 4.88 -7.87 -13.20
N TYR A 73 6.01 -8.24 -13.79
CA TYR A 73 6.53 -7.60 -15.00
C TYR A 73 6.28 -8.53 -16.18
N THR A 74 5.30 -8.21 -17.02
CA THR A 74 4.90 -9.09 -18.13
C THR A 74 4.88 -8.47 -19.51
N ASP A 75 4.49 -7.19 -19.68
CA ASP A 75 4.44 -6.46 -20.96
C ASP A 75 4.08 -7.33 -22.18
N THR A 76 2.88 -7.90 -22.20
CA THR A 76 2.50 -8.93 -23.16
C THR A 76 1.02 -8.89 -23.53
N GLU A 77 0.70 -9.17 -24.80
CA GLU A 77 -0.66 -9.51 -25.24
C GLU A 77 -0.96 -11.02 -25.12
N ASP A 78 0.03 -11.85 -24.72
CA ASP A 78 -0.13 -13.28 -24.48
C ASP A 78 -0.65 -13.54 -23.05
N MET A 79 -1.95 -13.83 -22.95
CA MET A 79 -2.63 -14.04 -21.67
C MET A 79 -2.19 -15.32 -20.95
N ASP A 80 -1.69 -16.33 -21.68
CA ASP A 80 -1.13 -17.52 -21.02
C ASP A 80 0.23 -17.19 -20.39
N TYR A 81 1.04 -16.36 -21.05
CA TYR A 81 2.29 -15.85 -20.47
C TYR A 81 2.05 -14.96 -19.24
N MET A 82 1.10 -14.02 -19.30
CA MET A 82 0.70 -13.21 -18.15
C MET A 82 0.20 -14.07 -16.99
N LYS A 83 -0.65 -15.07 -17.27
CA LYS A 83 -1.13 -16.02 -16.26
C LYS A 83 0.02 -16.77 -15.59
N GLN A 84 1.01 -17.23 -16.35
CA GLN A 84 2.21 -17.89 -15.80
C GLN A 84 3.00 -16.95 -14.88
N ASN A 85 3.14 -15.67 -15.24
CA ASN A 85 3.82 -14.67 -14.41
C ASN A 85 3.08 -14.42 -13.09
N TYR A 86 1.74 -14.32 -13.11
CA TYR A 86 0.94 -14.27 -11.87
C TYR A 86 1.12 -15.52 -11.01
N GLN A 87 1.11 -16.72 -11.62
CA GLN A 87 1.36 -17.96 -10.88
C GLN A 87 2.76 -17.98 -10.26
N LYS A 88 3.78 -17.47 -10.95
CA LYS A 88 5.12 -17.35 -10.40
C LYS A 88 5.16 -16.47 -9.15
N GLN A 89 4.48 -15.32 -9.18
CA GLN A 89 4.37 -14.48 -7.98
C GLN A 89 3.57 -15.15 -6.87
N LYS A 90 2.43 -15.78 -7.20
CA LYS A 90 1.56 -16.46 -6.22
C LYS A 90 2.27 -17.62 -5.51
N ASN A 91 3.15 -18.31 -6.22
CA ASN A 91 3.96 -19.43 -5.73
C ASN A 91 5.28 -18.99 -5.06
N ASN A 92 5.59 -17.69 -4.98
CA ASN A 92 6.72 -17.23 -4.19
C ASN A 92 6.48 -17.56 -2.71
N ALA A 93 7.36 -18.35 -2.11
CA ALA A 93 7.14 -18.90 -0.76
C ALA A 93 7.03 -17.81 0.32
N ASP A 94 7.83 -16.76 0.25
CA ASP A 94 7.81 -15.68 1.23
C ASP A 94 6.54 -14.81 1.08
N TYR A 95 6.12 -14.53 -0.16
CA TYR A 95 4.86 -13.82 -0.44
C TYR A 95 3.65 -14.65 -0.02
N SER A 96 3.59 -15.91 -0.43
CA SER A 96 2.51 -16.85 -0.09
C SER A 96 2.37 -17.03 1.41
N ASP A 97 3.48 -17.13 2.16
CA ASP A 97 3.44 -17.18 3.62
C ASP A 97 2.92 -15.87 4.23
N PHE A 98 3.37 -14.73 3.72
CA PHE A 98 2.96 -13.41 4.20
C PHE A 98 1.44 -13.18 4.04
N ILE A 99 0.87 -13.50 2.89
CA ILE A 99 -0.54 -13.18 2.59
C ILE A 99 -1.57 -14.09 3.30
N LYS A 100 -1.16 -15.20 3.92
CA LYS A 100 -2.10 -16.16 4.55
C LYS A 100 -2.98 -15.57 5.63
N ASN A 101 -2.49 -14.58 6.36
CA ASN A 101 -3.12 -14.06 7.58
C ASN A 101 -3.29 -12.54 7.56
N ILE A 102 -3.32 -11.93 6.38
CA ILE A 102 -3.48 -10.49 6.22
C ILE A 102 -4.47 -10.21 5.10
N ASP A 103 -5.19 -9.11 5.25
CA ASP A 103 -6.04 -8.62 4.17
C ASP A 103 -5.18 -7.98 3.08
N VAL A 104 -5.45 -8.33 1.83
CA VAL A 104 -4.71 -7.86 0.67
C VAL A 104 -5.61 -7.02 -0.21
N LEU A 105 -5.23 -5.76 -0.40
CA LEU A 105 -5.82 -4.88 -1.41
C LEU A 105 -4.86 -4.67 -2.57
N ALA A 106 -5.38 -4.35 -3.75
CA ALA A 106 -4.53 -4.18 -4.91
C ALA A 106 -5.18 -3.40 -6.04
N THR A 107 -4.37 -2.55 -6.69
CA THR A 107 -4.50 -2.19 -8.10
C THR A 107 -3.33 -2.80 -8.88
N TRP A 108 -3.42 -2.80 -10.21
CA TRP A 108 -2.28 -2.99 -11.10
C TRP A 108 -1.58 -1.67 -11.43
N ASP A 109 -0.44 -1.76 -12.10
CA ASP A 109 0.14 -0.72 -12.95
C ASP A 109 0.36 -1.24 -14.38
N ASP A 110 1.07 -0.50 -15.23
CA ASP A 110 1.29 -0.82 -16.64
C ASP A 110 1.87 -2.21 -16.90
N HIS A 111 2.85 -2.65 -16.11
CA HIS A 111 3.51 -3.92 -16.38
C HIS A 111 2.61 -5.15 -16.12
N ASP A 112 1.69 -5.08 -15.14
CA ASP A 112 0.66 -6.11 -14.92
C ASP A 112 -0.57 -5.90 -15.78
N TYR A 113 -0.85 -4.65 -16.14
CA TYR A 113 -1.90 -4.31 -17.10
C TYR A 113 -1.57 -4.90 -18.47
N GLY A 114 -0.29 -4.96 -18.82
CA GLY A 114 0.24 -5.75 -19.94
C GLY A 114 1.02 -4.95 -20.97
N VAL A 115 1.22 -3.64 -20.78
CA VAL A 115 2.10 -2.85 -21.64
C VAL A 115 2.55 -1.58 -20.93
N ASN A 116 3.87 -1.37 -20.91
CA ASN A 116 4.54 -0.16 -20.39
C ASN A 116 3.86 1.14 -20.85
N ASP A 117 3.54 2.00 -19.88
CA ASP A 117 2.77 3.24 -19.99
C ASP A 117 1.44 3.12 -20.75
N GLY A 118 0.85 1.92 -20.76
CA GLY A 118 -0.42 1.63 -21.41
C GLY A 118 -1.61 2.25 -20.70
N GLY A 119 -2.61 2.65 -21.48
CA GLY A 119 -3.93 3.07 -21.02
C GLY A 119 -5.05 2.35 -21.75
N ALA A 120 -6.12 3.09 -22.06
CA ALA A 120 -7.34 2.59 -22.67
C ALA A 120 -7.14 1.94 -24.05
N GLU A 121 -6.05 2.28 -24.75
CA GLU A 121 -5.68 1.72 -26.06
C GLU A 121 -5.21 0.26 -26.02
N TYR A 122 -4.86 -0.27 -24.85
CA TYR A 122 -4.38 -1.65 -24.73
C TYR A 122 -5.49 -2.66 -25.03
N SER A 123 -5.23 -3.52 -26.03
CA SER A 123 -6.25 -4.38 -26.63
C SER A 123 -6.73 -5.52 -25.71
N LYS A 124 -5.92 -5.93 -24.74
CA LYS A 124 -6.18 -7.08 -23.84
C LYS A 124 -6.56 -6.68 -22.41
N LYS A 125 -6.92 -5.43 -22.18
CA LYS A 125 -7.23 -4.93 -20.82
C LYS A 125 -8.35 -5.69 -20.11
N ALA A 126 -9.35 -6.17 -20.86
CA ALA A 126 -10.45 -6.93 -20.29
C ALA A 126 -10.01 -8.34 -19.87
N GLU A 127 -9.17 -9.01 -20.67
CA GLU A 127 -8.59 -10.31 -20.35
C GLU A 127 -7.58 -10.21 -19.19
N ALA A 128 -6.70 -9.20 -19.22
CA ALA A 128 -5.77 -8.90 -18.13
C ALA A 128 -6.51 -8.68 -16.80
N GLN A 129 -7.66 -7.99 -16.82
CA GLN A 129 -8.55 -7.83 -15.66
C GLN A 129 -8.96 -9.16 -15.05
N GLN A 130 -9.31 -10.15 -15.88
CA GLN A 130 -9.73 -11.44 -15.35
C GLN A 130 -8.55 -12.19 -14.70
N LEU A 131 -7.35 -12.11 -15.28
CA LEU A 131 -6.15 -12.71 -14.70
C LEU A 131 -5.73 -12.03 -13.38
N PHE A 132 -5.82 -10.71 -13.30
CA PHE A 132 -5.61 -9.96 -12.07
C PHE A 132 -6.58 -10.41 -10.98
N LEU A 133 -7.88 -10.50 -11.30
CA LEU A 133 -8.91 -10.93 -10.34
C LEU A 133 -8.76 -12.40 -9.96
N ASP A 134 -8.29 -13.27 -10.87
CA ASP A 134 -7.95 -14.68 -10.57
C ASP A 134 -6.75 -14.80 -9.63
N PHE A 135 -5.73 -13.97 -9.82
CA PHE A 135 -4.56 -13.94 -8.94
C PHE A 135 -4.95 -13.67 -7.48
N PHE A 136 -5.90 -12.76 -7.25
CA PHE A 136 -6.44 -12.44 -5.93
C PHE A 136 -7.61 -13.33 -5.47
N ASP A 137 -7.92 -14.42 -6.18
CA ASP A 137 -9.01 -15.34 -5.87
C ASP A 137 -10.40 -14.65 -5.74
N ILE A 138 -10.61 -13.58 -6.52
CA ILE A 138 -11.88 -12.84 -6.48
C ILE A 138 -13.01 -13.71 -7.06
N PRO A 139 -14.11 -13.96 -6.31
CA PRO A 139 -15.17 -14.86 -6.76
C PRO A 139 -15.79 -14.44 -8.09
N ALA A 140 -16.25 -15.41 -8.88
CA ALA A 140 -16.95 -15.18 -10.15
C ALA A 140 -18.23 -14.32 -10.01
N THR A 141 -18.80 -14.25 -8.81
CA THR A 141 -19.99 -13.44 -8.49
C THR A 141 -19.67 -11.99 -8.10
N ASP A 142 -18.39 -11.65 -7.87
CA ASP A 142 -17.99 -10.29 -7.52
C ASP A 142 -18.27 -9.33 -8.67
N LYS A 143 -18.80 -8.15 -8.36
CA LYS A 143 -19.14 -7.12 -9.36
C LYS A 143 -17.93 -6.72 -10.22
N ARG A 144 -16.71 -6.81 -9.68
CA ARG A 144 -15.46 -6.50 -10.40
C ARG A 144 -15.24 -7.40 -11.61
N ARG A 145 -15.86 -8.58 -11.66
CA ARG A 145 -15.81 -9.47 -12.82
C ARG A 145 -16.61 -8.95 -14.03
N LYS A 146 -17.55 -8.03 -13.79
CA LYS A 146 -18.48 -7.49 -14.80
C LYS A 146 -18.32 -5.99 -15.04
N GLN A 147 -17.67 -5.27 -14.13
CA GLN A 147 -17.34 -3.86 -14.33
C GLN A 147 -16.09 -3.74 -15.20
N GLU A 148 -15.91 -2.58 -15.82
CA GLU A 148 -14.66 -2.20 -16.48
C GLU A 148 -13.68 -1.61 -15.45
N GLY A 149 -12.45 -2.12 -15.38
CA GLY A 149 -11.41 -1.73 -14.43
C GLY A 149 -11.46 -2.45 -13.08
N VAL A 150 -10.34 -2.47 -12.36
CA VAL A 150 -10.18 -3.23 -11.10
C VAL A 150 -10.56 -2.47 -9.84
N TYR A 151 -11.03 -1.23 -9.95
CA TYR A 151 -11.28 -0.33 -8.82
C TYR A 151 -12.36 -0.80 -7.85
N TYR A 152 -12.17 -0.51 -6.56
CA TYR A 152 -13.11 -0.85 -5.48
C TYR A 152 -12.76 -0.11 -4.19
N ALA A 153 -13.57 -0.26 -3.15
CA ALA A 153 -13.28 0.31 -1.84
C ALA A 153 -13.52 -0.72 -0.74
N LYS A 154 -12.84 -0.55 0.39
CA LYS A 154 -13.01 -1.35 1.60
C LYS A 154 -12.95 -0.47 2.85
N ASP A 155 -13.89 -0.67 3.75
CA ASP A 155 -13.96 0.01 5.03
C ASP A 155 -13.40 -0.89 6.15
N TYR A 156 -12.66 -0.29 7.08
CA TYR A 156 -12.15 -0.92 8.30
C TYR A 156 -12.65 -0.14 9.51
N THR A 157 -13.22 -0.84 10.49
CA THR A 157 -13.67 -0.26 11.76
C THR A 157 -12.73 -0.70 12.88
N ILE A 158 -12.10 0.27 13.54
CA ILE A 158 -11.13 0.07 14.62
C ILE A 158 -11.62 0.82 15.85
N GLY A 159 -12.30 0.11 16.75
CA GLY A 159 -13.01 0.74 17.86
C GLY A 159 -14.10 1.69 17.35
N ASN A 160 -13.98 2.99 17.63
CA ASN A 160 -14.90 4.02 17.16
C ASN A 160 -14.43 4.73 15.88
N GLU A 161 -13.26 4.36 15.37
CA GLU A 161 -12.63 4.98 14.22
C GLU A 161 -12.87 4.15 12.96
N ASN A 162 -12.94 4.82 11.81
CA ASN A 162 -13.12 4.17 10.53
C ASN A 162 -12.04 4.61 9.55
N ILE A 163 -11.47 3.67 8.81
CA ILE A 163 -10.58 3.92 7.68
C ILE A 163 -11.25 3.39 6.42
N LYS A 164 -11.27 4.20 5.36
CA LYS A 164 -11.74 3.77 4.03
C LYS A 164 -10.59 3.71 3.06
N ALA A 165 -10.25 2.52 2.59
CA ALA A 165 -9.33 2.34 1.47
C ALA A 165 -10.12 2.40 0.15
N ILE A 166 -9.71 3.27 -0.76
CA ILE A 166 -10.30 3.51 -2.07
C ILE A 166 -9.24 3.18 -3.11
N ILE A 167 -9.43 2.06 -3.79
CA ILE A 167 -8.48 1.52 -4.76
C ILE A 167 -8.89 2.02 -6.13
N LEU A 168 -8.06 2.88 -6.74
CA LEU A 168 -8.26 3.35 -8.09
C LEU A 168 -7.68 2.36 -9.11
N ASP A 169 -7.95 2.64 -10.36
CA ASP A 169 -7.41 1.97 -11.54
C ASP A 169 -7.05 3.11 -12.50
N THR A 170 -5.76 3.40 -12.59
CA THR A 170 -5.20 4.52 -13.36
C THR A 170 -4.77 4.09 -14.76
N ARG A 171 -5.27 2.94 -15.25
CA ARG A 171 -4.90 2.35 -16.54
C ARG A 171 -6.11 2.14 -17.45
N TYR A 172 -7.15 1.45 -16.97
CA TYR A 172 -8.22 0.91 -17.82
C TYR A 172 -8.92 1.93 -18.73
N PHE A 173 -9.15 3.13 -18.18
CA PHE A 173 -9.81 4.24 -18.86
C PHE A 173 -8.84 5.34 -19.28
N ARG A 174 -7.58 5.27 -18.86
CA ARG A 174 -6.65 6.37 -19.04
C ARG A 174 -6.41 6.61 -20.52
N THR A 175 -6.63 7.83 -21.01
CA THR A 175 -6.26 8.17 -22.39
C THR A 175 -4.75 8.16 -22.60
N SER A 176 -4.29 7.92 -23.81
CA SER A 176 -2.86 7.84 -24.12
C SER A 176 -2.07 9.07 -23.67
N LEU A 177 -0.84 8.85 -23.21
CA LEU A 177 0.05 9.92 -22.74
C LEU A 177 0.54 10.79 -23.90
N THR A 178 0.91 12.04 -23.60
CA THR A 178 1.43 12.98 -24.62
C THR A 178 2.96 12.96 -24.63
N PRO A 179 3.62 12.50 -25.72
CA PRO A 179 5.08 12.52 -25.81
C PRO A 179 5.66 13.93 -25.76
N ASP A 180 6.81 14.09 -25.11
CA ASP A 180 7.57 15.35 -25.14
C ASP A 180 8.70 15.27 -26.17
N THR A 181 8.50 15.97 -27.30
CA THR A 181 9.48 16.06 -28.39
C THR A 181 10.42 17.27 -28.28
N LYS A 182 10.36 18.04 -27.20
CA LYS A 182 11.03 19.34 -27.05
C LYS A 182 12.05 19.41 -25.92
N THR A 183 11.79 18.81 -24.77
CA THR A 183 12.60 19.03 -23.56
C THR A 183 13.49 17.84 -23.15
N GLY A 184 13.38 16.72 -23.88
CA GLY A 184 14.08 15.47 -23.55
C GLY A 184 13.41 14.64 -22.44
N LYS A 185 12.31 15.13 -21.87
CA LYS A 185 11.40 14.31 -21.05
C LYS A 185 10.71 13.26 -21.91
N ARG A 186 10.20 12.20 -21.28
CA ARG A 186 9.43 11.17 -21.99
C ARG A 186 8.04 11.70 -22.33
N PHE A 187 7.38 12.30 -21.35
CA PHE A 187 6.04 12.86 -21.48
C PHE A 187 5.97 14.31 -21.00
N LYS A 188 5.00 15.03 -21.55
CA LYS A 188 4.58 16.36 -21.12
C LYS A 188 3.10 16.35 -20.76
N PRO A 189 2.61 17.34 -19.98
CA PRO A 189 1.18 17.54 -19.82
C PRO A 189 0.48 17.69 -21.17
N ASN A 190 -0.69 17.09 -21.29
CA ASN A 190 -1.58 17.35 -22.41
C ASN A 190 -2.20 18.75 -22.30
N LYS A 191 -3.00 19.14 -23.29
CA LYS A 191 -3.75 20.40 -23.20
C LYS A 191 -4.83 20.25 -22.13
N TYR A 192 -4.92 21.25 -21.26
CA TYR A 192 -5.88 21.27 -20.17
C TYR A 192 -7.31 21.00 -20.64
N GLY A 193 -8.00 20.07 -19.97
CA GLY A 193 -9.37 19.66 -20.29
C GLY A 193 -9.47 18.55 -21.33
N GLU A 194 -8.36 18.07 -21.90
CA GLU A 194 -8.33 16.95 -22.84
C GLU A 194 -7.92 15.65 -22.15
N GLY A 195 -8.47 14.51 -22.56
CA GLY A 195 -8.11 13.22 -21.99
C GLY A 195 -8.73 12.94 -20.61
N THR A 196 -8.50 11.73 -20.10
CA THR A 196 -8.98 11.30 -18.80
C THR A 196 -8.06 10.29 -18.13
N MET A 197 -7.99 10.33 -16.80
CA MET A 197 -7.23 9.38 -15.97
C MET A 197 -8.11 8.18 -15.57
N LEU A 198 -9.30 8.46 -15.03
CA LEU A 198 -10.20 7.45 -14.48
C LEU A 198 -11.41 7.14 -15.39
N GLY A 199 -11.68 7.98 -16.39
CA GLY A 199 -12.93 7.89 -17.15
C GLY A 199 -14.16 8.28 -16.32
N GLU A 200 -15.27 8.56 -17.00
CA GLU A 200 -16.48 9.09 -16.36
C GLU A 200 -17.06 8.13 -15.31
N THR A 201 -17.13 6.84 -15.63
CA THR A 201 -17.70 5.81 -14.76
C THR A 201 -16.99 5.75 -13.41
N GLN A 202 -15.67 5.66 -13.40
CA GLN A 202 -14.90 5.57 -12.17
C GLN A 202 -14.85 6.91 -11.43
N TRP A 203 -14.85 8.05 -12.14
CA TRP A 203 -14.95 9.36 -11.51
C TRP A 203 -16.25 9.53 -10.72
N ASN A 204 -17.38 9.14 -11.32
CA ASN A 204 -18.67 9.17 -10.65
C ASN A 204 -18.69 8.23 -9.44
N TRP A 205 -18.17 7.01 -9.60
CA TRP A 205 -18.00 6.06 -8.51
C TRP A 205 -17.14 6.62 -7.37
N LEU A 206 -16.00 7.24 -7.67
CA LEU A 206 -15.08 7.81 -6.67
C LEU A 206 -15.76 8.94 -5.90
N LYS A 207 -16.46 9.85 -6.60
CA LYS A 207 -17.25 10.92 -5.97
C LYS A 207 -18.27 10.34 -4.99
N ASP A 208 -18.98 9.27 -5.37
CA ASP A 208 -19.93 8.59 -4.50
C ASP A 208 -19.26 7.90 -3.31
N GLN A 209 -18.08 7.30 -3.49
CA GLN A 209 -17.34 6.70 -2.37
C GLN A 209 -16.95 7.74 -1.33
N LEU A 210 -16.47 8.90 -1.76
CA LEU A 210 -16.03 9.99 -0.88
C LEU A 210 -17.22 10.70 -0.22
N LYS A 211 -18.25 11.02 -0.99
CA LYS A 211 -19.48 11.68 -0.50
C LYS A 211 -20.17 10.88 0.62
N ASN A 212 -20.15 9.56 0.51
CA ASN A 212 -20.79 8.67 1.49
C ASN A 212 -19.81 8.15 2.55
N SER A 213 -18.55 8.60 2.53
CA SER A 213 -17.55 8.14 3.49
C SER A 213 -17.84 8.68 4.89
N LYS A 214 -17.84 7.78 5.87
CA LYS A 214 -17.87 8.12 7.31
C LYS A 214 -16.51 7.90 7.96
N ALA A 215 -15.47 7.72 7.15
CA ALA A 215 -14.14 7.42 7.63
C ALA A 215 -13.47 8.64 8.26
N SER A 216 -12.73 8.41 9.33
CA SER A 216 -11.82 9.37 9.94
C SER A 216 -10.61 9.62 9.04
N TYR A 217 -10.24 8.63 8.23
CA TYR A 217 -9.19 8.71 7.21
C TYR A 217 -9.62 8.00 5.92
N ASN A 218 -9.38 8.64 4.78
CA ASN A 218 -9.57 8.03 3.46
C ASN A 218 -8.20 7.78 2.82
N ILE A 219 -7.94 6.56 2.38
CA ILE A 219 -6.69 6.17 1.73
C ILE A 219 -6.98 5.92 0.26
N ILE A 220 -6.56 6.83 -0.61
CA ILE A 220 -6.68 6.68 -2.05
C ILE A 220 -5.42 5.98 -2.57
N VAL A 221 -5.59 4.87 -3.26
CA VAL A 221 -4.49 4.10 -3.84
C VAL A 221 -4.47 4.39 -5.34
N SER A 222 -3.40 5.01 -5.79
CA SER A 222 -3.10 5.29 -7.19
C SER A 222 -1.89 4.46 -7.61
N SER A 223 -1.85 3.93 -8.83
CA SER A 223 -0.64 3.19 -9.27
C SER A 223 0.53 4.14 -9.53
N ILE A 224 0.23 5.33 -10.06
CA ILE A 224 1.19 6.38 -10.40
C ILE A 224 1.16 7.56 -9.42
N GLN A 225 2.22 8.37 -9.38
CA GLN A 225 2.33 9.54 -8.49
C GLN A 225 1.26 10.60 -8.79
N PHE A 226 0.73 11.22 -7.74
CA PHE A 226 -0.29 12.28 -7.84
C PHE A 226 0.33 13.69 -7.77
N LEU A 227 1.13 13.98 -6.73
CA LEU A 227 1.69 15.31 -6.49
C LEU A 227 3.03 15.52 -7.21
N SER A 228 3.87 14.49 -7.24
CA SER A 228 5.16 14.55 -7.93
C SER A 228 4.92 14.39 -9.43
N CYS A 229 5.11 15.47 -10.19
CA CYS A 229 4.77 15.50 -11.62
C CYS A 229 5.77 16.23 -12.52
N GLU A 230 6.85 16.79 -11.96
CA GLU A 230 7.80 17.61 -12.73
C GLU A 230 8.89 16.75 -13.41
N HIS A 231 8.98 15.46 -13.09
CA HIS A 231 10.02 14.52 -13.54
C HIS A 231 9.91 14.09 -15.02
N GLY A 232 8.74 14.24 -15.65
CA GLY A 232 8.58 13.95 -17.09
C GLY A 232 8.37 12.48 -17.46
N PHE A 233 8.06 11.64 -16.47
CA PHE A 233 7.53 10.29 -16.64
C PHE A 233 6.02 10.31 -16.39
N GLU A 234 5.40 9.13 -16.36
CA GLU A 234 3.97 9.00 -16.10
C GLU A 234 3.59 9.47 -14.69
N THR A 235 2.49 10.21 -14.60
CA THR A 235 1.99 10.88 -13.38
C THR A 235 0.60 11.44 -13.67
N TRP A 236 -0.18 11.73 -12.62
CA TRP A 236 -1.43 12.48 -12.77
C TRP A 236 -1.24 13.84 -13.43
N GLY A 237 -0.07 14.47 -13.25
CA GLY A 237 0.25 15.74 -13.91
C GLY A 237 0.38 15.68 -15.43
N ASN A 238 0.33 14.49 -16.06
CA ASN A 238 0.16 14.39 -17.51
C ASN A 238 -1.22 14.88 -17.97
N MET A 239 -2.21 14.91 -17.07
CA MET A 239 -3.59 15.37 -17.29
C MET A 239 -3.98 16.37 -16.20
N PRO A 240 -3.52 17.63 -16.27
CA PRO A 240 -3.61 18.57 -15.15
C PRO A 240 -5.05 18.88 -14.69
N HIS A 241 -6.04 18.85 -15.58
CA HIS A 241 -7.45 19.02 -15.19
C HIS A 241 -7.99 17.85 -14.35
N GLU A 242 -7.41 16.64 -14.46
CA GLU A 242 -7.79 15.49 -13.63
C GLU A 242 -7.22 15.60 -12.21
N VAL A 243 -6.05 16.25 -12.05
CA VAL A 243 -5.52 16.65 -10.73
C VAL A 243 -6.48 17.63 -10.06
N ASP A 244 -6.84 18.70 -10.76
CA ASP A 244 -7.79 19.70 -10.26
C ASP A 244 -9.16 19.09 -9.92
N LYS A 245 -9.60 18.11 -10.71
CA LYS A 245 -10.85 17.39 -10.49
C LYS A 245 -10.82 16.56 -9.21
N LEU A 246 -9.73 15.83 -8.92
CA LEU A 246 -9.61 15.11 -7.65
C LEU A 246 -9.65 16.08 -6.47
N GLU A 247 -8.86 17.14 -6.52
CA GLU A 247 -8.82 18.17 -5.47
C GLU A 247 -10.20 18.81 -5.26
N THR A 248 -10.94 19.05 -6.34
CA THR A 248 -12.30 19.59 -6.29
C THR A 248 -13.28 18.60 -5.64
N ILE A 249 -13.25 17.33 -6.01
CA ILE A 249 -14.11 16.31 -5.42
C ILE A 249 -13.83 16.15 -3.92
N LEU A 250 -12.56 16.17 -3.50
CA LEU A 250 -12.21 16.10 -2.08
C LEU A 250 -12.83 17.26 -1.28
N LYS A 251 -12.80 18.48 -1.83
CA LYS A 251 -13.46 19.66 -1.24
C LYS A 251 -14.98 19.52 -1.20
N GLU A 252 -15.60 19.21 -2.33
CA GLU A 252 -17.07 19.12 -2.44
C GLU A 252 -17.68 18.04 -1.55
N THR A 253 -16.95 16.95 -1.34
CA THR A 253 -17.43 15.81 -0.53
C THR A 253 -17.13 15.97 0.96
N ASN A 254 -16.33 16.97 1.35
CA ASN A 254 -15.83 17.12 2.73
C ASN A 254 -15.18 15.83 3.26
N ALA A 255 -14.51 15.07 2.38
CA ALA A 255 -13.83 13.84 2.76
C ALA A 255 -12.76 14.15 3.81
N LYS A 256 -12.70 13.38 4.90
CA LYS A 256 -11.76 13.66 5.99
C LYS A 256 -10.39 13.04 5.73
N ASN A 257 -9.34 13.78 6.09
CA ASN A 257 -7.96 13.33 6.25
C ASN A 257 -7.52 12.35 5.16
N THR A 258 -7.65 12.79 3.90
CA THR A 258 -7.35 11.93 2.75
C THR A 258 -5.85 11.88 2.51
N ILE A 259 -5.32 10.66 2.39
CA ILE A 259 -3.93 10.36 2.04
C ILE A 259 -3.93 9.59 0.72
N ILE A 260 -3.06 9.98 -0.21
CA ILE A 260 -2.80 9.24 -1.44
C ILE A 260 -1.54 8.40 -1.21
N ILE A 261 -1.58 7.14 -1.63
CA ILE A 261 -0.39 6.28 -1.75
C ILE A 261 -0.18 5.93 -3.22
N SER A 262 1.10 5.88 -3.65
CA SER A 262 1.48 5.74 -5.06
C SER A 262 2.71 4.85 -5.32
N GLY A 263 2.92 4.48 -6.58
CA GLY A 263 3.96 3.55 -7.05
C GLY A 263 4.77 4.05 -8.27
N ASP A 264 5.00 3.16 -9.25
CA ASP A 264 5.66 3.37 -10.56
C ASP A 264 7.17 3.72 -10.58
N ARG A 265 7.60 4.63 -9.72
CA ARG A 265 8.86 5.39 -9.95
C ARG A 265 10.17 4.72 -9.61
N HIS A 266 10.15 3.53 -9.03
CA HIS A 266 11.33 2.83 -8.48
C HIS A 266 12.09 3.65 -7.42
N ILE A 267 11.41 4.59 -6.77
CA ILE A 267 11.87 5.36 -5.61
C ILE A 267 10.78 5.40 -4.54
N SER A 268 11.15 5.78 -3.32
CA SER A 268 10.18 6.18 -2.29
C SER A 268 10.38 7.64 -1.91
N GLU A 269 9.28 8.38 -1.78
CA GLU A 269 9.27 9.78 -1.32
C GLU A 269 7.90 10.17 -0.76
N ILE A 270 7.85 11.27 -0.01
CA ILE A 270 6.62 11.84 0.53
C ILE A 270 6.48 13.27 0.04
N SER A 271 5.33 13.54 -0.57
CA SER A 271 4.93 14.86 -1.03
C SER A 271 3.75 15.37 -0.21
N LYS A 272 3.69 16.69 -0.03
CA LYS A 272 2.65 17.39 0.70
C LYS A 272 2.25 18.67 -0.03
N LYS A 273 0.95 18.86 -0.22
CA LYS A 273 0.36 20.08 -0.79
C LYS A 273 -0.73 20.63 0.13
N GLU A 274 -0.64 21.91 0.45
CA GLU A 274 -1.77 22.66 1.01
C GLU A 274 -2.72 23.02 -0.14
N VAL A 275 -3.96 22.56 -0.07
CA VAL A 275 -4.98 22.81 -1.10
C VAL A 275 -6.00 23.77 -0.52
N GLU A 276 -6.21 24.91 -1.18
CA GLU A 276 -7.19 25.89 -0.76
C GLU A 276 -8.60 25.27 -0.66
N GLY A 277 -9.22 25.37 0.51
CA GLY A 277 -10.54 24.79 0.81
C GLY A 277 -10.51 23.38 1.39
N LEU A 278 -9.36 22.69 1.47
CA LEU A 278 -9.22 21.48 2.27
C LEU A 278 -8.77 21.82 3.69
N SER A 279 -9.36 21.16 4.70
CA SER A 279 -9.04 21.37 6.12
C SER A 279 -7.80 20.61 6.59
N TYR A 280 -7.12 19.91 5.67
CA TYR A 280 -5.94 19.09 5.92
C TYR A 280 -5.01 19.17 4.70
N PRO A 281 -3.70 18.99 4.89
CA PRO A 281 -2.78 18.90 3.77
C PRO A 281 -2.98 17.59 3.01
N LEU A 282 -2.96 17.66 1.68
CA LEU A 282 -2.97 16.46 0.84
C LEU A 282 -1.58 15.84 0.82
N ILE A 283 -1.49 14.58 1.25
CA ILE A 283 -0.28 13.78 1.22
C ILE A 283 -0.32 12.84 0.02
N ASP A 284 0.81 12.71 -0.66
CA ASP A 284 1.10 11.65 -1.63
C ASP A 284 2.37 10.92 -1.19
N PHE A 285 2.20 9.68 -0.72
CA PHE A 285 3.27 8.83 -0.26
C PHE A 285 3.57 7.76 -1.32
N THR A 286 4.65 7.96 -2.06
CA THR A 286 5.15 6.99 -3.04
C THR A 286 6.03 5.96 -2.37
N SER A 287 5.74 4.68 -2.60
CA SER A 287 6.67 3.58 -2.30
C SER A 287 6.74 2.59 -3.46
N SER A 288 7.84 2.70 -4.21
CA SER A 288 8.05 1.96 -5.44
C SER A 288 9.46 1.39 -5.47
N GLY A 289 9.55 0.06 -5.53
CA GLY A 289 10.82 -0.64 -5.67
C GLY A 289 10.97 -1.84 -4.76
N LEU A 290 10.00 -2.76 -4.77
CA LEU A 290 10.05 -3.97 -3.95
C LEU A 290 11.22 -4.90 -4.35
N THR A 291 11.58 -4.92 -5.63
CA THR A 291 12.64 -5.81 -6.15
C THR A 291 13.83 -5.08 -6.77
N HIS A 292 13.60 -3.87 -7.28
CA HIS A 292 14.60 -3.02 -7.92
C HIS A 292 14.27 -1.54 -7.68
N ALA A 293 15.27 -0.68 -7.75
CA ALA A 293 15.13 0.76 -7.47
C ALA A 293 15.93 1.57 -8.50
N TYR A 294 15.59 2.84 -8.67
CA TYR A 294 16.31 3.78 -9.53
C TYR A 294 17.60 4.25 -8.85
N THR A 295 18.58 3.35 -8.71
CA THR A 295 19.82 3.59 -7.94
C THR A 295 20.75 4.66 -8.52
N SER A 296 20.58 5.01 -9.80
CA SER A 296 21.31 6.08 -10.47
C SER A 296 20.64 7.45 -10.39
N TYR A 297 19.64 7.61 -9.51
CA TYR A 297 18.93 8.86 -9.26
C TYR A 297 19.90 10.03 -8.98
N LYS A 298 19.78 11.10 -9.78
CA LYS A 298 20.59 12.32 -9.65
C LYS A 298 19.81 13.53 -9.12
N GLY A 299 18.50 13.38 -8.90
CA GLY A 299 17.60 14.48 -8.56
C GLY A 299 16.50 14.66 -9.59
N GLU A 300 15.26 14.78 -9.10
CA GLU A 300 14.09 15.15 -9.87
C GLU A 300 13.37 16.31 -9.16
N PRO A 301 12.96 17.38 -9.87
CA PRO A 301 12.17 18.43 -9.27
C PRO A 301 10.84 17.88 -8.75
N ASN A 302 10.46 18.32 -7.56
CA ASN A 302 9.15 18.12 -6.97
C ASN A 302 8.98 19.20 -5.90
N LYS A 303 8.27 20.27 -6.25
CA LYS A 303 8.00 21.40 -5.35
C LYS A 303 7.19 21.04 -4.09
N TYR A 304 6.57 19.86 -4.05
CA TYR A 304 5.77 19.37 -2.92
C TYR A 304 6.53 18.41 -2.01
N ARG A 305 7.77 18.05 -2.32
CA ARG A 305 8.55 17.06 -1.56
C ARG A 305 8.82 17.54 -0.12
N VAL A 306 8.51 16.68 0.85
CA VAL A 306 8.77 16.92 2.29
C VAL A 306 9.67 15.87 2.94
N SER A 307 10.12 14.89 2.18
CA SER A 307 11.10 13.89 2.62
C SER A 307 12.35 13.89 1.74
N ASN A 308 13.41 13.24 2.22
CA ASN A 308 14.47 12.80 1.31
C ASN A 308 13.93 11.74 0.34
N VAL A 309 14.46 11.72 -0.88
CA VAL A 309 14.19 10.63 -1.84
C VAL A 309 15.00 9.41 -1.44
N VAL A 310 14.35 8.25 -1.46
CA VAL A 310 14.97 6.95 -1.18
C VAL A 310 15.05 6.14 -2.49
N PRO A 311 16.18 6.19 -3.21
CA PRO A 311 16.41 5.39 -4.42
C PRO A 311 16.94 3.99 -4.08
N LYS A 312 16.28 3.31 -3.14
CA LYS A 312 16.65 1.98 -2.64
C LYS A 312 15.40 1.12 -2.53
N LYS A 313 15.60 -0.21 -2.57
CA LYS A 313 14.50 -1.15 -2.38
C LYS A 313 13.82 -0.87 -1.05
N SER A 314 12.51 -0.68 -1.10
CA SER A 314 11.74 -0.26 0.07
C SER A 314 10.25 -0.57 -0.06
N PHE A 315 9.56 -0.53 1.07
CA PHE A 315 8.10 -0.51 1.18
C PHE A 315 7.68 0.62 2.13
N GLY A 316 6.41 1.01 2.02
CA GLY A 316 5.83 2.06 2.84
C GLY A 316 4.99 1.50 3.98
N LEU A 317 5.00 2.18 5.12
CA LEU A 317 4.06 1.96 6.21
C LEU A 317 3.29 3.24 6.54
N LEU A 318 1.99 3.11 6.79
CA LEU A 318 1.16 4.11 7.45
C LEU A 318 0.70 3.52 8.78
N GLN A 319 1.12 4.13 9.89
CA GLN A 319 0.70 3.76 11.23
C GLN A 319 -0.26 4.82 11.74
N PHE A 320 -1.52 4.43 11.95
CA PHE A 320 -2.58 5.33 12.40
C PHE A 320 -2.62 5.36 13.92
N ASP A 321 -2.31 6.53 14.47
CA ASP A 321 -2.43 6.84 15.90
C ASP A 321 -3.69 7.69 16.09
N PHE A 322 -4.79 7.00 16.39
CA PHE A 322 -6.10 7.64 16.55
C PHE A 322 -6.17 8.52 17.81
N GLU A 323 -5.41 8.20 18.86
CA GLU A 323 -5.40 9.00 20.09
C GLU A 323 -4.84 10.39 19.83
N ASN A 324 -3.71 10.46 19.11
CA ASN A 324 -3.04 11.72 18.81
C ASN A 324 -3.48 12.36 17.48
N ASN A 325 -4.38 11.70 16.74
CA ASN A 325 -4.87 12.11 15.42
C ASN A 325 -3.69 12.36 14.46
N ASN A 326 -2.78 11.40 14.38
CA ASN A 326 -1.66 11.47 13.47
C ASN A 326 -1.49 10.17 12.69
N VAL A 327 -0.81 10.28 11.55
CA VAL A 327 -0.37 9.14 10.76
C VAL A 327 1.15 9.22 10.65
N ILE A 328 1.82 8.18 11.12
CA ILE A 328 3.27 8.03 11.03
C ILE A 328 3.57 7.24 9.75
N MET A 329 4.22 7.90 8.80
CA MET A 329 4.63 7.33 7.53
C MET A 329 6.11 6.95 7.59
N LYS A 330 6.43 5.71 7.22
CA LYS A 330 7.81 5.20 7.22
C LYS A 330 8.15 4.58 5.87
N ILE A 331 9.36 4.90 5.39
CA ILE A 331 9.99 4.19 4.27
C ILE A 331 10.97 3.19 4.90
N ILE A 332 10.74 1.91 4.67
CA ILE A 332 11.51 0.81 5.28
C ILE A 332 12.14 -0.02 4.17
N GLY A 333 13.40 -0.40 4.33
CA GLY A 333 14.13 -1.24 3.39
C GLY A 333 14.58 -2.57 3.97
N GLU A 334 15.63 -3.11 3.35
CA GLU A 334 16.23 -4.38 3.75
C GLU A 334 16.73 -4.34 5.21
N ASN A 335 16.69 -5.50 5.87
CA ASN A 335 17.01 -5.67 7.29
C ASN A 335 16.14 -4.83 8.25
N ASN A 336 14.92 -4.48 7.81
CA ASN A 336 13.97 -3.64 8.55
C ASN A 336 14.49 -2.23 8.89
N ILE A 337 15.45 -1.73 8.12
CA ILE A 337 16.03 -0.40 8.35
C ILE A 337 15.00 0.65 7.92
N THR A 338 14.63 1.53 8.85
CA THR A 338 13.83 2.72 8.53
C THR A 338 14.73 3.77 7.88
N TYR A 339 14.52 4.03 6.59
CA TYR A 339 15.27 5.05 5.85
C TYR A 339 14.73 6.45 6.09
N GLN A 340 13.41 6.57 6.30
CA GLN A 340 12.75 7.85 6.53
C GLN A 340 11.53 7.66 7.43
N THR A 341 11.24 8.65 8.26
CA THR A 341 9.97 8.79 8.98
C THR A 341 9.42 10.19 8.78
N TYR A 342 8.11 10.30 8.58
CA TYR A 342 7.38 11.56 8.50
C TYR A 342 6.05 11.41 9.23
N THR A 343 5.71 12.37 10.09
CA THR A 343 4.45 12.32 10.86
C THR A 343 3.55 13.46 10.42
N GLN A 344 2.35 13.13 9.93
CA GLN A 344 1.32 14.11 9.64
C GLN A 344 0.29 14.10 10.77
N ARG A 345 0.11 15.25 11.42
CA ARG A 345 -0.94 15.46 12.42
C ARG A 345 -2.17 16.07 11.77
N TYR A 346 -3.34 15.52 12.05
CA TYR A 346 -4.62 15.99 11.54
C TYR A 346 -5.38 16.71 12.64
N HIS A 347 -6.23 17.66 12.24
CA HIS A 347 -7.12 18.35 13.17
C HIS A 347 -8.35 17.46 13.45
N LYS A 348 -8.87 17.53 14.69
CA LYS A 348 -10.07 16.80 15.09
C LYS A 348 -11.32 17.38 14.47
#